data_AF-A0A0C3LXB3-F1
#
_entry.id   AF-A0A0C3LXB3-F1
#
_cell.length_a   1.000
_cell.length_b   1.000
_cell.length_c   1.000
_cell.angle_alpha   90.00
_cell.angle_beta   90.00
_cell.angle_gamma   90.00
#
_symmetry.space_group_name_H-M   'P 1'
#
loop_
_entity.id
_entity.type
_entity.pdbx_description
1 polymer ?
#
loop_
_entity_poly.entity_id
_entity_poly.type
_entity_poly.pdbx_seq_one_letter_code
_entity_poly.pdbx_strand_id
1 'polypeptide(L)'
;APKSTLPYPPIHDKSKVVVLSDWSNGTITITDTNDYLTDNLGFGFEKRRFASSSRSLNLEILAGRMSFRDAFREELESVNLPFDDCIKLLKQNIKIDPTFKEFYEWCKAHDVPLVIVSSGMEPIIRAVFENTVG
;
A
#
# COMPACT_ATOMS: atom_id res chain seq x y z
N ALA A 1 24.18 -4.67 -13.45
CA ALA A 1 22.97 -4.57 -12.63
C ALA A 1 21.94 -3.70 -13.37
N PRO A 2 20.64 -4.03 -13.34
CA PRO A 2 19.62 -3.16 -13.93
C PRO A 2 19.70 -1.76 -13.29
N LYS A 3 19.72 -0.70 -14.13
CA LYS A 3 19.72 0.69 -13.65
C LYS A 3 18.29 1.03 -13.21
N SER A 4 18.14 1.40 -11.95
CA SER A 4 16.87 1.90 -11.42
C SER A 4 16.54 3.23 -12.08
N THR A 5 15.27 3.42 -12.45
CA THR A 5 14.73 4.73 -12.88
C THR A 5 14.40 5.63 -11.70
N LEU A 6 14.38 5.07 -10.47
CA LEU A 6 14.18 5.79 -9.23
C LEU A 6 15.51 6.14 -8.57
N PRO A 7 15.61 7.30 -7.88
CA PRO A 7 16.79 7.65 -7.10
C PRO A 7 17.07 6.54 -6.08
N TYR A 8 18.34 6.18 -5.95
CA TYR A 8 18.74 5.17 -4.97
C TYR A 8 18.48 5.70 -3.56
N PRO A 9 17.89 4.87 -2.67
CA PRO A 9 17.66 5.29 -1.30
C PRO A 9 19.00 5.58 -0.60
N PRO A 10 19.00 6.46 0.42
CA PRO A 10 20.20 6.76 1.19
C PRO A 10 20.77 5.47 1.78
N ILE A 11 22.06 5.26 1.58
CA ILE A 11 22.76 4.10 2.12
C ILE A 11 23.03 4.38 3.60
N HIS A 12 22.44 3.57 4.48
CA HIS A 12 22.64 3.66 5.92
C HIS A 12 23.92 2.91 6.33
N ASP A 13 25.08 3.43 5.92
CA ASP A 13 26.42 2.83 6.12
C ASP A 13 26.87 2.76 7.59
N LYS A 14 26.30 3.60 8.46
CA LYS A 14 26.60 3.66 9.89
C LYS A 14 25.70 2.78 10.76
N SER A 15 24.60 2.29 10.23
CA SER A 15 23.63 1.49 11.00
C SER A 15 23.95 0.00 10.88
N LYS A 16 24.00 -0.70 12.01
CA LYS A 16 24.28 -2.16 12.05
C LYS A 16 23.12 -3.00 11.50
N VAL A 17 21.90 -2.45 11.57
CA VAL A 17 20.66 -3.09 11.13
C VAL A 17 19.81 -2.02 10.45
N VAL A 18 19.18 -2.39 9.33
CA VAL A 18 18.16 -1.59 8.62
C VAL A 18 16.92 -2.46 8.51
N VAL A 19 15.76 -1.89 8.82
CA VAL A 19 14.49 -2.62 8.69
C VAL A 19 13.80 -2.17 7.41
N LEU A 20 13.44 -3.13 6.58
CA LEU A 20 12.61 -2.94 5.39
C LEU A 20 11.25 -3.56 5.68
N SER A 21 10.20 -2.75 5.65
CA SER A 21 8.84 -3.22 5.91
C SER A 21 7.92 -2.86 4.77
N ASP A 22 7.07 -3.80 4.36
CA ASP A 22 5.92 -3.47 3.54
C ASP A 22 4.89 -2.67 4.37
N TRP A 23 4.16 -1.79 3.69
CA TRP A 23 3.07 -1.01 4.26
C TRP A 23 1.72 -1.70 4.09
N SER A 24 1.45 -2.13 2.86
CA SER A 24 0.10 -2.17 2.29
C SER A 24 -0.64 -3.48 2.50
N ASN A 25 0.01 -4.58 2.89
CA ASN A 25 -0.65 -5.88 2.96
C ASN A 25 -0.42 -6.56 4.31
N GLY A 26 -1.24 -6.22 5.32
CA GLY A 26 -1.23 -6.93 6.61
C GLY A 26 0.09 -6.84 7.38
N THR A 27 1.00 -5.93 6.97
CA THR A 27 2.33 -5.75 7.58
C THR A 27 2.33 -4.54 8.51
N ILE A 28 1.95 -3.36 8.01
CA ILE A 28 1.75 -2.17 8.85
C ILE A 28 0.26 -1.82 8.92
N THR A 29 -0.45 -1.86 7.80
CA THR A 29 -1.91 -1.71 7.78
C THR A 29 -2.60 -3.07 7.82
N ILE A 30 -3.67 -3.17 8.63
CA ILE A 30 -4.45 -4.41 8.79
C ILE A 30 -5.23 -4.75 7.50
N THR A 31 -5.52 -3.73 6.70
CA THR A 31 -6.25 -3.84 5.43
C THR A 31 -5.46 -3.13 4.34
N ASP A 32 -5.44 -3.69 3.13
CA ASP A 32 -4.85 -3.01 1.97
C ASP A 32 -5.69 -1.79 1.59
N THR A 33 -5.00 -0.65 1.46
CA THR A 33 -5.62 0.65 1.23
C THR A 33 -6.24 0.75 -0.16
N ASN A 34 -5.61 0.12 -1.16
CA ASN A 34 -6.09 0.08 -2.54
C ASN A 34 -7.26 -0.90 -2.66
N ASP A 35 -7.19 -2.01 -1.93
CA ASP A 35 -8.30 -2.95 -1.81
C ASP A 35 -9.52 -2.26 -1.20
N TYR A 36 -9.33 -1.48 -0.14
CA TYR A 36 -10.44 -0.76 0.47
C TYR A 36 -11.11 0.22 -0.52
N LEU A 37 -10.33 1.00 -1.27
CA LEU A 37 -10.85 1.93 -2.28
C LEU A 37 -11.62 1.20 -3.38
N THR A 38 -11.02 0.15 -3.94
CA THR A 38 -11.58 -0.56 -5.07
C THR A 38 -12.82 -1.38 -4.66
N ASP A 39 -12.92 -1.82 -3.39
CA ASP A 39 -14.07 -2.60 -2.88
C ASP A 39 -15.27 -1.72 -2.55
N ASN A 40 -15.03 -0.52 -2.03
CA ASN A 40 -16.09 0.33 -1.52
C ASN A 40 -16.49 1.44 -2.50
N LEU A 41 -15.56 1.91 -3.34
CA LEU A 41 -15.75 3.09 -4.19
C LEU A 41 -15.61 2.80 -5.69
N GLY A 42 -15.07 1.63 -6.05
CA GLY A 42 -14.80 1.25 -7.44
C GLY A 42 -15.50 -0.04 -7.84
N PHE A 43 -14.69 -1.02 -8.25
CA PHE A 43 -15.12 -2.29 -8.82
C PHE A 43 -16.09 -3.11 -7.95
N GLY A 44 -15.98 -3.01 -6.62
CA GLY A 44 -16.79 -3.76 -5.67
C GLY A 44 -16.17 -5.11 -5.26
N PHE A 45 -16.32 -5.48 -3.98
CA PHE A 45 -15.80 -6.71 -3.39
C PHE A 45 -16.16 -7.99 -4.16
N GLU A 46 -17.42 -8.08 -4.56
CA GLU A 46 -17.93 -9.20 -5.38
C GLU A 46 -17.21 -9.31 -6.72
N LYS A 47 -16.88 -8.19 -7.37
CA LYS A 47 -16.18 -8.23 -8.66
C LYS A 47 -14.69 -8.51 -8.57
N ARG A 48 -14.03 -8.07 -7.49
CA ARG A 48 -12.63 -8.43 -7.25
C ARG A 48 -12.47 -9.91 -6.86
N ARG A 49 -13.38 -10.42 -6.02
CA ARG A 49 -13.23 -11.75 -5.38
C ARG A 49 -13.99 -12.89 -6.09
N PHE A 50 -15.18 -12.62 -6.66
CA PHE A 50 -16.11 -13.65 -7.12
C PHE A 50 -16.68 -13.49 -8.54
N ALA A 51 -16.51 -12.34 -9.23
CA ALA A 51 -17.21 -12.12 -10.50
C ALA A 51 -16.86 -13.13 -11.59
N SER A 52 -17.79 -14.07 -11.73
CA SER A 52 -17.95 -15.07 -12.77
C SER A 52 -18.65 -14.47 -13.99
N SER A 53 -18.60 -13.15 -14.18
CA SER A 53 -19.22 -12.44 -15.30
C SER A 53 -18.21 -11.47 -15.90
N SER A 54 -17.53 -11.98 -16.93
CA SER A 54 -16.69 -11.25 -17.88
C SER A 54 -15.55 -10.42 -17.26
N ARG A 55 -14.39 -11.08 -17.08
CA ARG A 55 -13.04 -10.52 -16.86
C ARG A 55 -12.62 -10.36 -15.39
N SER A 56 -12.27 -11.46 -14.72
CA SER A 56 -11.49 -11.40 -13.48
C SER A 56 -10.05 -11.06 -13.83
N LEU A 57 -9.66 -9.81 -13.57
CA LEU A 57 -8.30 -9.29 -13.80
C LEU A 57 -7.24 -10.21 -13.18
N ASN A 58 -7.51 -10.77 -12.00
CA ASN A 58 -6.66 -11.76 -11.34
C ASN A 58 -6.44 -13.04 -12.17
N LEU A 59 -7.48 -13.59 -12.81
CA LEU A 59 -7.31 -14.76 -13.68
C LEU A 59 -6.62 -14.41 -14.99
N GLU A 60 -6.84 -13.21 -15.52
CA GLU A 60 -6.14 -12.73 -16.72
C GLU A 60 -4.64 -12.49 -16.46
N ILE A 61 -4.28 -11.99 -15.28
CA ILE A 61 -2.89 -11.89 -14.81
C ILE A 61 -2.30 -13.29 -14.65
N LEU A 62 -3.00 -14.20 -13.95
CA LEU A 62 -2.53 -15.57 -13.74
C LEU A 62 -2.38 -16.35 -15.06
N ALA A 63 -3.23 -16.06 -16.05
CA ALA A 63 -3.15 -16.62 -17.39
C ALA A 63 -2.09 -15.92 -18.27
N GLY A 64 -1.40 -14.90 -17.77
CA GLY A 64 -0.38 -14.13 -18.50
C GLY A 64 -0.94 -13.28 -19.65
N ARG A 65 -2.26 -13.07 -19.71
CA ARG A 65 -2.93 -12.30 -20.76
C ARG A 65 -2.96 -10.80 -20.47
N MET A 66 -2.69 -10.41 -19.23
CA MET A 66 -2.62 -9.01 -18.80
C MET A 66 -1.49 -8.85 -17.78
N SER A 67 -0.83 -7.69 -17.78
CA SER A 67 0.18 -7.39 -16.75
C SER A 67 -0.50 -6.92 -15.46
N PHE A 68 0.11 -7.21 -14.31
CA PHE A 68 -0.36 -6.73 -13.01
C PHE A 68 -0.54 -5.20 -13.00
N ARG A 69 0.38 -4.48 -13.65
CA ARG A 69 0.33 -3.02 -13.74
C ARG A 69 -0.92 -2.53 -14.48
N ASP A 70 -1.29 -3.17 -15.58
CA ASP A 70 -2.42 -2.71 -16.39
C ASP A 70 -3.74 -3.05 -15.71
N ALA A 71 -3.83 -4.22 -15.06
CA ALA A 71 -4.96 -4.55 -14.20
C ALA A 71 -5.13 -3.59 -13.02
N PHE A 72 -4.03 -3.27 -12.32
CA PHE A 72 -4.05 -2.34 -11.21
C PHE A 72 -4.45 -0.92 -11.64
N ARG A 73 -4.09 -0.51 -12.86
CA ARG A 73 -4.55 0.76 -13.44
C ARG A 73 -6.07 0.74 -13.66
N GLU A 74 -6.61 -0.32 -14.25
CA GLU A 74 -8.07 -0.45 -14.47
C GLU A 74 -8.85 -0.44 -13.14
N GLU A 75 -8.30 -1.05 -12.08
CA GLU A 75 -8.89 -1.01 -10.75
C GLU A 75 -8.92 0.40 -10.16
N LEU A 76 -7.81 1.15 -10.25
CA LEU A 76 -7.75 2.53 -9.78
C LEU A 76 -8.62 3.48 -10.59
N GLU A 77 -8.70 3.30 -11.91
CA GLU A 77 -9.58 4.09 -12.79
C GLU A 77 -11.07 3.87 -12.50
N SER A 78 -11.43 2.75 -11.85
CA SER A 78 -12.81 2.50 -11.44
C SER A 78 -13.28 3.40 -10.27
N VAL A 79 -12.35 4.02 -9.54
CA VAL A 79 -12.64 4.89 -8.40
C VAL A 79 -12.95 6.31 -8.88
N ASN A 80 -14.24 6.67 -8.91
CA ASN A 80 -14.71 7.96 -9.44
C ASN A 80 -14.72 9.11 -8.41
N LEU A 81 -14.04 8.97 -7.28
CA LEU A 81 -13.96 9.99 -6.23
C LEU A 81 -12.68 10.83 -6.33
N PRO A 82 -12.74 12.12 -5.97
CA PRO A 82 -11.54 12.95 -5.85
C PRO A 82 -10.54 12.31 -4.88
N PHE A 83 -9.26 12.39 -5.23
CA PHE A 83 -8.17 11.78 -4.46
C PHE A 83 -8.15 12.21 -2.98
N ASP A 84 -8.47 13.48 -2.71
CA ASP A 84 -8.51 14.02 -1.34
C ASP A 84 -9.62 13.38 -0.49
N ASP A 85 -10.76 13.06 -1.10
CA ASP A 85 -11.86 12.41 -0.39
C ASP A 85 -11.57 10.92 -0.17
N CYS A 86 -10.89 10.28 -1.12
CA CYS A 86 -10.31 8.95 -0.92
C CYS A 86 -9.36 8.93 0.28
N ILE A 87 -8.46 9.91 0.40
CA ILE A 87 -7.55 10.01 1.55
C ILE A 87 -8.33 10.16 2.86
N LYS A 88 -9.32 11.05 2.94
CA LYS A 88 -10.13 11.24 4.16
C LYS A 88 -10.82 9.95 4.58
N LEU A 89 -11.39 9.24 3.62
CA LEU A 89 -12.11 8.00 3.87
C LEU A 89 -11.16 6.90 4.35
N LEU A 90 -9.97 6.82 3.76
CA LEU A 90 -8.91 5.91 4.18
C LEU A 90 -8.40 6.21 5.59
N LYS A 91 -8.20 7.48 5.96
CA LYS A 91 -7.81 7.88 7.32
C LYS A 91 -8.84 7.48 8.38
N GLN A 92 -10.12 7.43 8.03
CA GLN A 92 -11.19 7.05 8.96
C GLN A 92 -11.33 5.54 9.12
N ASN A 93 -11.03 4.77 8.07
CA ASN A 93 -11.36 3.35 8.02
C ASN A 93 -10.14 2.42 8.19
N ILE A 94 -8.93 2.88 7.86
CA ILE A 94 -7.73 2.07 8.01
C ILE A 94 -7.17 2.21 9.42
N LYS A 95 -6.90 1.06 10.02
CA LYS A 95 -6.21 0.94 11.29
C LYS A 95 -4.81 0.37 11.05
N ILE A 96 -3.82 1.00 11.68
CA ILE A 96 -2.46 0.46 11.78
C ILE A 96 -2.42 -0.56 12.91
N ASP A 97 -1.54 -1.54 12.80
CA ASP A 97 -1.25 -2.46 13.90
C ASP A 97 -0.88 -1.66 15.18
N PRO A 98 -1.58 -1.85 16.31
CA PRO A 98 -1.30 -1.11 17.54
C PRO A 98 0.13 -1.33 18.07
N THR A 99 0.76 -2.47 17.78
CA THR A 99 2.15 -2.79 18.19
C THR A 99 3.19 -2.10 17.33
N PHE A 100 2.82 -1.65 16.13
CA PHE A 100 3.76 -0.98 15.22
C PHE A 100 4.27 0.35 15.79
N LYS A 101 3.47 1.05 16.59
CA LYS A 101 3.89 2.29 17.23
C LYS A 101 5.06 2.05 18.20
N GLU A 102 4.96 1.03 19.05
CA GLU A 102 6.03 0.65 19.98
C GLU A 102 7.30 0.23 19.23
N PHE A 103 7.13 -0.52 18.12
CA PHE A 103 8.23 -0.89 17.24
C PHE A 103 8.91 0.33 16.62
N TYR A 104 8.14 1.29 16.10
CA TYR A 104 8.67 2.52 15.52
C TYR A 104 9.42 3.37 16.55
N GLU A 105 8.88 3.51 17.75
CA GLU A 105 9.55 4.19 18.86
C GLU A 105 10.86 3.49 19.27
N TRP A 106 10.86 2.15 19.30
CA TRP A 106 12.07 1.36 19.57
C TRP A 106 13.14 1.56 18.49
N CYS A 107 12.77 1.51 17.21
CA CYS A 107 13.68 1.76 16.10
C CYS A 107 14.30 3.15 16.20
N LYS A 108 13.47 4.16 16.50
CA LYS A 108 13.92 5.55 16.68
C LYS A 108 14.88 5.69 17.87
N ALA A 109 14.61 5.01 18.98
CA ALA A 109 15.46 5.07 20.17
C ALA A 109 16.83 4.39 19.99
N HIS A 110 16.96 3.46 19.03
CA HIS A 110 18.18 2.69 18.79
C HIS A 110 18.91 3.10 17.49
N ASP A 111 18.54 4.23 16.88
CA ASP A 111 19.09 4.70 15.60
C ASP A 111 19.01 3.63 14.49
N VAL A 112 17.93 2.84 14.50
CA VAL A 112 17.64 1.82 13.49
C VAL A 112 16.79 2.46 12.39
N PRO A 113 17.30 2.59 11.15
CA PRO A 113 16.53 3.14 10.06
C PRO A 113 15.40 2.18 9.66
N LEU A 114 14.17 2.69 9.70
CA LEU A 114 12.99 2.01 9.18
C LEU A 114 12.67 2.57 7.80
N VAL A 115 12.69 1.70 6.79
CA VAL A 115 12.38 2.04 5.40
C VAL A 115 11.11 1.29 5.01
N ILE A 116 10.09 2.05 4.64
CA ILE A 116 8.82 1.51 4.16
C ILE A 116 8.93 1.31 2.65
N VAL A 117 8.76 0.06 2.19
CA VAL A 117 8.79 -0.31 0.78
C VAL A 117 7.46 -0.92 0.42
N SER A 118 6.64 -0.16 -0.30
CA SER A 118 5.24 -0.53 -0.57
C SER A 118 4.87 -0.26 -2.01
N SER A 119 3.93 -1.05 -2.53
CA SER A 119 3.23 -0.80 -3.81
C SER A 119 2.10 0.21 -3.69
N GLY A 120 1.82 0.70 -2.48
CA GLY A 120 0.81 1.72 -2.19
C GLY A 120 1.23 3.12 -2.66
N MET A 121 0.25 4.02 -2.71
CA MET A 121 0.48 5.41 -3.11
C MET A 121 1.10 6.21 -1.95
N GLU A 122 2.29 6.78 -2.15
CA GLU A 122 3.01 7.56 -1.13
C GLU A 122 2.14 8.60 -0.39
N PRO A 123 1.27 9.40 -1.04
CA PRO A 123 0.44 10.37 -0.33
C PRO A 123 -0.55 9.73 0.66
N ILE A 124 -1.07 8.55 0.32
CA ILE A 124 -2.00 7.80 1.19
C ILE A 124 -1.23 7.24 2.39
N ILE A 125 -0.06 6.65 2.15
CA ILE A 125 0.82 6.10 3.18
C ILE A 125 1.14 7.18 4.22
N ARG A 126 1.59 8.35 3.76
CA ARG A 126 1.91 9.49 4.63
C ARG A 126 0.70 9.97 5.42
N ALA A 127 -0.44 10.15 4.75
CA ALA A 127 -1.65 10.65 5.39
C ALA A 127 -2.21 9.71 6.48
N VAL A 128 -2.09 8.39 6.30
CA VAL A 128 -2.49 7.38 7.30
C VAL A 128 -1.45 7.27 8.42
N PHE A 129 -0.16 7.39 8.10
CA PHE A 129 0.93 7.38 9.09
C PHE A 129 0.84 8.55 10.07
N GLU A 130 0.72 9.79 9.56
CA GLU A 130 0.56 11.01 10.36
C GLU A 130 -0.66 10.94 11.28
N ASN A 131 -1.74 10.30 10.83
CA ASN A 131 -2.95 10.16 11.64
C ASN A 131 -2.76 9.27 12.87
N THR A 132 -1.81 8.33 12.81
CA THR A 132 -1.75 7.21 13.76
C THR A 132 -0.51 7.25 14.64
N VAL A 133 0.63 7.64 14.07
CA VAL A 133 1.93 7.67 14.74
C VAL A 133 2.26 9.09 15.26
N GLY A 134 1.61 10.12 14.71
CA GLY A 134 1.83 11.54 15.05
C GLY A 134 2.93 12.14 14.19
#